data_AF-A0A1V3NS94-F1
#
_entry.id   AF-A0A1V3NS94-F1
#
_cell.length_a   1.000
_cell.length_b   1.000
_cell.length_c   1.000
_cell.angle_alpha   90.00
_cell.angle_beta   90.00
_cell.angle_gamma   90.00
#
_symmetry.space_group_name_H-M   'P 1'
#
loop_
_entity.id
_entity.type
_entity.pdbx_description
1 polymer ?
#
loop_
_entity_poly.entity_id
_entity_poly.type
_entity_poly.pdbx_seq_one_letter_code
_entity_poly.pdbx_strand_id
1 'polypeptide(L)'
;MFGKHKEQVSGNAMDKVVGKIGTPLERHLREIQSFRPEEIRDDGLFEAKVVKPALLAVVAATSGANKLVSGFDERFSAALRHVRDELVRIDGEQVSLADDYAERLPEVLKAGFARPVA
;
A
#
# COMPACT_ATOMS: atom_id res chain seq x y z
N MET A 1 4.02 18.28 -28.61
CA MET A 1 3.92 16.91 -28.07
C MET A 1 4.63 16.84 -26.72
N PHE A 2 3.94 17.09 -25.62
CA PHE A 2 4.50 17.19 -24.25
C PHE A 2 3.81 16.21 -23.27
N GLY A 3 3.39 15.04 -23.78
CA GLY A 3 2.63 14.05 -22.98
C GLY A 3 3.44 12.85 -22.49
N LYS A 4 4.50 12.44 -23.20
CA LYS A 4 5.12 11.11 -23.00
C LYS A 4 6.26 11.04 -21.98
N HIS A 5 6.68 12.18 -21.41
CA HIS A 5 7.83 12.21 -20.48
C HIS A 5 7.46 12.27 -19.00
N LYS A 6 6.18 12.48 -18.62
CA LYS A 6 5.76 12.38 -17.22
C LYS A 6 5.48 10.93 -16.78
N GLU A 7 5.00 10.08 -17.68
CA GLU A 7 4.69 8.68 -17.35
C GLU A 7 5.95 7.80 -17.22
N GLN A 8 6.97 8.02 -18.06
CA GLN A 8 8.18 7.18 -18.03
C GLN A 8 9.12 7.44 -16.84
N VAL A 9 9.09 8.63 -16.23
CA VAL A 9 9.88 8.92 -15.02
C VAL A 9 9.23 8.31 -13.77
N SER A 10 7.90 8.16 -13.78
CA SER A 10 7.15 7.53 -12.70
C SER A 10 7.42 6.02 -12.58
N GLY A 11 7.48 5.30 -13.70
CA GLY A 11 7.59 3.83 -13.69
C GLY A 11 8.80 3.30 -12.93
N ASN A 12 10.00 3.79 -13.26
CA ASN A 12 11.26 3.28 -12.68
C ASN A 12 11.46 3.72 -11.21
N ALA A 13 10.96 4.91 -10.83
CA ALA A 13 10.95 5.32 -9.43
C ALA A 13 9.95 4.51 -8.61
N MET A 14 8.77 4.23 -9.19
CA MET A 14 7.73 3.44 -8.54
C MET A 14 8.15 1.99 -8.35
N ASP A 15 8.78 1.38 -9.35
CA ASP A 15 9.32 0.02 -9.25
C ASP A 15 10.33 -0.09 -8.11
N LYS A 16 11.19 0.91 -7.95
CA LYS A 16 12.16 0.97 -6.85
C LYS A 16 11.50 1.15 -5.50
N VAL A 17 10.45 1.97 -5.41
CA VAL A 17 9.69 2.15 -4.17
C VAL A 17 9.01 0.85 -3.80
N VAL A 18 8.25 0.25 -4.71
CA VAL A 18 7.54 -1.01 -4.48
C VAL A 18 8.51 -2.12 -4.09
N GLY A 19 9.65 -2.26 -4.77
CA GLY A 19 10.68 -3.21 -4.39
C GLY A 19 11.29 -2.97 -3.00
N LYS A 20 11.37 -1.72 -2.54
CA LYS A 20 11.87 -1.37 -1.20
C LYS A 20 10.84 -1.55 -0.10
N ILE A 21 9.56 -1.28 -0.37
CA ILE A 21 8.50 -1.32 0.64
C ILE A 21 7.80 -2.68 0.73
N GLY A 22 7.85 -3.50 -0.34
CA GLY A 22 7.09 -4.75 -0.44
C GLY A 22 7.38 -5.71 0.72
N THR A 23 8.65 -6.07 0.93
CA THR A 23 9.03 -6.99 2.01
C THR A 23 8.70 -6.46 3.42
N PRO A 24 9.03 -5.21 3.78
CA PRO A 24 8.57 -4.66 5.06
C PRO A 24 7.04 -4.65 5.23
N LEU A 25 6.30 -4.43 4.15
CA LEU A 25 4.84 -4.35 4.18
C LEU A 25 4.16 -5.73 4.29
N GLU A 26 4.71 -6.78 3.70
CA GLU A 26 4.16 -8.14 3.79
C GLU A 26 3.92 -8.58 5.23
N ARG A 27 4.84 -8.24 6.13
CA ARG A 27 4.68 -8.54 7.56
C ARG A 27 3.44 -7.86 8.15
N HIS A 28 3.24 -6.58 7.85
CA HIS A 28 2.09 -5.82 8.33
C HIS A 28 0.77 -6.27 7.69
N LEU A 29 0.80 -6.70 6.43
CA LEU A 29 -0.37 -7.27 5.76
C LEU A 29 -0.79 -8.61 6.36
N ARG A 30 0.15 -9.39 6.91
CA ARG A 30 -0.21 -10.60 7.67
C ARG A 30 -0.87 -10.24 9.01
N GLU A 31 -0.41 -9.17 9.67
CA GLU A 31 -0.97 -8.69 10.94
C GLU A 31 -2.43 -8.19 10.78
N ILE A 32 -2.75 -7.51 9.67
CA ILE A 32 -3.84 -7.95 8.79
C ILE A 32 -5.03 -8.70 9.40
N GLN A 33 -4.81 -10.00 9.41
CA GLN A 33 -5.80 -11.05 9.62
C GLN A 33 -6.18 -11.20 11.10
N SER A 34 -5.46 -10.51 11.99
CA SER A 34 -5.75 -10.48 13.43
C SER A 34 -6.73 -9.37 13.82
N PHE A 35 -7.04 -8.45 12.90
CA PHE A 35 -7.99 -7.36 13.13
C PHE A 35 -9.44 -7.83 12.96
N ARG A 36 -10.35 -7.12 13.62
CA ARG A 36 -11.79 -7.32 13.44
C ARG A 36 -12.25 -6.68 12.14
N PRO A 37 -13.28 -7.22 11.46
CA PRO A 37 -13.82 -6.66 10.22
C PRO A 37 -14.14 -5.16 10.28
N GLU A 38 -14.71 -4.71 11.40
CA GLU A 38 -15.05 -3.29 11.63
C GLU A 38 -13.84 -2.35 11.59
N GLU A 39 -12.67 -2.85 11.98
CA GLU A 39 -11.42 -2.10 12.00
C GLU A 39 -10.79 -1.98 10.61
N ILE A 40 -11.19 -2.86 9.69
CA ILE A 40 -10.73 -2.87 8.30
C ILE A 40 -11.69 -2.12 7.39
N ARG A 41 -13.00 -2.27 7.61
CA ARG A 41 -14.05 -1.62 6.80
C ARG A 41 -14.14 -0.12 7.03
N ASP A 42 -13.89 0.34 8.26
CA ASP A 42 -13.89 1.77 8.57
C ASP A 42 -12.57 2.43 8.15
N ASP A 43 -12.65 3.42 7.25
CA ASP A 43 -11.45 4.11 6.74
C ASP A 43 -10.65 4.82 7.84
N GLY A 44 -11.31 5.33 8.89
CA GLY A 44 -10.65 6.03 9.98
C GLY A 44 -9.87 5.07 10.89
N LEU A 45 -10.49 3.94 11.25
CA LEU A 45 -9.84 2.87 12.02
C LEU A 45 -8.73 2.20 11.20
N PHE A 46 -8.97 1.94 9.93
CA PHE A 46 -7.96 1.36 9.04
C PHE A 46 -6.75 2.29 8.90
N GLU A 47 -6.98 3.59 8.72
CA GLU A 47 -5.91 4.59 8.68
C GLU A 47 -5.08 4.58 9.98
N ALA A 48 -5.76 4.58 11.13
CA ALA A 48 -5.12 4.65 12.43
C ALA A 48 -4.37 3.37 12.83
N LYS A 49 -4.93 2.19 12.52
CA LYS A 49 -4.42 0.90 13.01
C LYS A 49 -3.52 0.18 12.02
N VAL A 50 -3.67 0.45 10.73
CA VAL A 50 -2.93 -0.26 9.66
C VAL A 50 -2.03 0.71 8.93
N VAL A 51 -2.60 1.79 8.38
CA VAL A 51 -1.86 2.65 7.44
C VAL A 51 -0.74 3.42 8.13
N LYS A 52 -1.03 4.16 9.19
CA LYS A 52 -0.03 4.96 9.90
C LYS A 52 1.10 4.12 10.49
N PRO A 53 0.83 2.99 11.18
CA PRO A 53 1.90 2.10 11.65
C PRO A 53 2.75 1.54 10.51
N ALA A 54 2.13 1.07 9.43
CA ALA A 54 2.85 0.54 8.27
C ALA A 54 3.71 1.63 7.59
N LEU A 55 3.18 2.85 7.46
CA LEU A 55 3.93 3.99 6.90
C LEU A 55 5.19 4.27 7.73
N LEU A 56 5.06 4.37 9.06
CA LEU A 56 6.21 4.60 9.95
C LEU A 56 7.25 3.48 9.83
N ALA A 57 6.82 2.23 9.84
CA ALA A 57 7.71 1.08 9.70
C ALA A 57 8.42 1.06 8.34
N VAL A 58 7.69 1.35 7.26
CA VAL A 58 8.24 1.45 5.91
C VAL A 58 9.23 2.60 5.79
N VAL A 59 8.91 3.79 6.30
CA VAL A 59 9.83 4.94 6.27
C VAL A 59 11.09 4.66 7.09
N ALA A 60 10.98 3.94 8.22
CA ALA A 60 12.12 3.54 9.01
C ALA A 60 12.98 2.47 8.32
N ALA A 61 12.35 1.49 7.67
CA ALA A 61 13.04 0.40 6.99
C ALA A 61 13.64 0.82 5.65
N THR A 62 13.03 1.79 4.97
CA THR A 62 13.45 2.21 3.64
C THR A 62 14.24 3.50 3.73
N SER A 63 15.55 3.42 3.46
CA SER A 63 16.49 4.54 3.51
C SER A 63 16.16 5.64 2.48
N GLY A 64 15.11 6.43 2.73
CA GLY A 64 14.65 7.53 1.88
C GLY A 64 13.77 7.14 0.69
N ALA A 65 13.08 5.99 0.70
CA ALA A 65 12.16 5.66 -0.40
C ALA A 65 11.02 6.69 -0.53
N ASN A 66 10.58 7.26 0.59
CA ASN A 66 9.63 8.36 0.64
C ASN A 66 10.10 9.62 -0.11
N LYS A 67 11.41 9.82 -0.30
CA LYS A 67 11.95 10.96 -1.07
C LYS A 67 11.90 10.74 -2.58
N LEU A 68 11.61 9.52 -3.04
CA LEU A 68 11.54 9.19 -4.48
C LEU A 68 10.19 9.57 -5.10
N VAL A 69 9.17 9.82 -4.28
CA VAL A 69 7.80 10.09 -4.72
C VAL A 69 7.28 11.32 -3.99
N SER A 70 6.79 12.30 -4.74
CA SER A 70 6.13 13.48 -4.18
C SER A 70 4.78 13.10 -3.55
N GLY A 71 4.52 13.59 -2.33
CA GLY A 71 3.31 13.23 -1.59
C GLY A 71 3.29 11.74 -1.26
N PHE A 72 4.43 11.19 -0.84
CA PHE A 72 4.59 9.76 -0.59
C PHE A 72 3.58 9.28 0.45
N ASP A 73 3.38 10.02 1.54
CA ASP A 73 2.52 9.63 2.64
C ASP A 73 1.06 9.50 2.17
N GLU A 74 0.54 10.49 1.45
CA GLU A 74 -0.82 10.45 0.90
C GLU A 74 -1.00 9.32 -0.11
N ARG A 75 0.01 9.12 -0.99
CA ARG A 75 0.00 8.03 -1.98
C ARG A 75 0.14 6.66 -1.34
N PHE A 76 0.90 6.55 -0.25
CA PHE A 76 1.03 5.32 0.53
C PHE A 76 -0.29 4.97 1.21
N SER A 77 -0.96 5.95 1.83
CA SER A 77 -2.31 5.75 2.39
C SER A 77 -3.30 5.32 1.32
N ALA A 78 -3.31 5.98 0.16
CA ALA A 78 -4.13 5.58 -0.98
C ALA A 78 -3.80 4.15 -1.46
N ALA A 79 -2.51 3.81 -1.51
CA ALA A 79 -2.07 2.48 -1.93
C ALA A 79 -2.50 1.39 -0.95
N LEU A 80 -2.42 1.62 0.36
CA LEU A 80 -2.85 0.62 1.34
C LEU A 80 -4.37 0.44 1.39
N ARG A 81 -5.16 1.50 1.15
CA ARG A 81 -6.61 1.35 0.96
C ARG A 81 -6.92 0.54 -0.29
N HIS A 82 -6.17 0.75 -1.37
CA HIS A 82 -6.32 -0.07 -2.56
C HIS A 82 -5.92 -1.53 -2.32
N VAL A 83 -4.85 -1.79 -1.56
CA VAL A 83 -4.46 -3.14 -1.13
C VAL A 83 -5.56 -3.79 -0.31
N ARG A 84 -6.18 -3.06 0.62
CA ARG A 84 -7.35 -3.55 1.36
C ARG A 84 -8.45 -3.99 0.39
N ASP A 85 -8.83 -3.12 -0.52
CA ASP A 85 -9.98 -3.37 -1.41
C ASP A 85 -9.73 -4.54 -2.37
N GLU A 86 -8.48 -4.77 -2.79
CA GLU A 86 -8.12 -5.78 -3.79
C GLU A 86 -7.67 -7.13 -3.20
N LEU A 87 -7.00 -7.10 -2.04
CA LEU A 87 -6.28 -8.25 -1.49
C LEU A 87 -6.75 -8.67 -0.10
N VAL A 88 -7.62 -7.90 0.56
CA VAL A 88 -8.19 -8.30 1.85
C VAL A 88 -9.62 -8.79 1.64
N ARG A 89 -9.89 -10.00 2.12
CA ARG A 89 -11.23 -10.61 2.11
C ARG A 89 -11.81 -10.57 3.51
N ILE A 90 -13.10 -10.29 3.60
CA ILE A 90 -13.83 -10.23 4.87
C ILE A 90 -15.06 -11.12 4.78
N ASP A 91 -14.98 -12.29 5.40
CA ASP A 91 -16.02 -13.32 5.40
C ASP A 91 -16.64 -13.41 6.80
N GLY A 92 -17.77 -12.73 6.98
CA GLY A 92 -18.41 -12.59 8.30
C GLY A 92 -17.47 -11.88 9.29
N GLU A 93 -17.01 -12.63 10.31
CA GLU A 93 -16.12 -12.18 11.38
C GLU A 93 -14.63 -12.40 11.08
N GLN A 94 -14.30 -13.03 9.95
CA GLN A 94 -12.92 -13.37 9.60
C GLN A 94 -12.34 -12.40 8.57
N VAL A 95 -11.12 -11.93 8.83
CA VAL A 95 -10.29 -11.18 7.88
C VAL A 95 -9.22 -12.11 7.34
N SER A 96 -9.11 -12.23 6.03
CA SER A 96 -8.09 -13.03 5.35
C SER A 96 -7.45 -12.26 4.20
N LEU A 97 -6.30 -12.72 3.73
CA LEU A 97 -5.71 -12.23 2.49
C LEU A 97 -6.17 -13.10 1.31
N ALA A 98 -6.25 -12.52 0.12
CA ALA A 98 -6.47 -13.27 -1.10
C ALA A 98 -5.40 -14.37 -1.28
N ASP A 99 -5.78 -15.52 -1.85
CA ASP A 99 -4.89 -16.68 -1.98
C ASP A 99 -3.63 -16.35 -2.81
N ASP A 100 -3.77 -15.44 -3.77
CA ASP A 100 -2.74 -14.95 -4.67
C ASP A 100 -2.14 -13.60 -4.21
N TYR A 101 -2.33 -13.19 -2.94
CA TYR A 101 -1.93 -11.86 -2.49
C TYR A 101 -0.43 -11.59 -2.69
N ALA A 102 0.44 -12.58 -2.46
CA ALA A 102 1.88 -12.38 -2.54
C ALA A 102 2.33 -12.10 -3.98
N GLU A 103 1.68 -12.74 -4.96
CA GLU A 103 1.94 -12.51 -6.39
C GLU A 103 1.37 -11.17 -6.85
N ARG A 104 0.16 -10.82 -6.38
CA ARG A 104 -0.54 -9.58 -6.79
C ARG A 104 -0.07 -8.33 -6.06
N LEU A 105 0.52 -8.45 -4.87
CA LEU A 105 0.89 -7.32 -4.02
C LEU A 105 1.75 -6.26 -4.74
N PRO A 106 2.81 -6.61 -5.48
CA PRO A 106 3.61 -5.62 -6.18
C PRO A 106 2.78 -4.81 -7.20
N GLU A 107 1.90 -5.46 -7.96
CA GLU A 107 1.08 -4.80 -8.98
C GLU A 107 0.01 -3.91 -8.35
N VAL A 108 -0.67 -4.40 -7.31
CA VAL A 108 -1.68 -3.64 -6.57
C VAL A 108 -1.05 -2.42 -5.88
N LEU A 109 0.16 -2.54 -5.32
CA LEU A 109 0.88 -1.39 -4.78
C LEU A 109 1.19 -0.35 -5.86
N LYS A 110 1.73 -0.77 -7.02
CA LYS A 110 2.02 0.16 -8.13
C LYS A 110 0.74 0.89 -8.57
N ALA A 111 -0.35 0.16 -8.74
CA ALA A 111 -1.65 0.73 -9.11
C ALA A 111 -2.14 1.72 -8.05
N GLY A 112 -2.03 1.36 -6.77
CA GLY A 112 -2.41 2.20 -5.63
C GLY A 112 -1.64 3.51 -5.57
N PHE A 113 -0.32 3.47 -5.72
CA PHE A 113 0.53 4.67 -5.73
C PHE A 113 0.31 5.58 -6.94
N ALA A 114 -0.14 5.02 -8.07
CA ALA A 114 -0.45 5.77 -9.28
C ALA A 114 -1.79 6.51 -9.19
N ARG A 115 -2.65 6.16 -8.21
CA ARG A 115 -3.94 6.83 -8.04
C ARG A 115 -3.76 8.31 -7.71
N PRO A 116 -4.64 9.18 -8.23
CA PRO A 116 -4.66 10.58 -7.83
C PRO A 116 -5.02 10.66 -6.35
N VAL A 117 -4.21 11.41 -5.59
CA VAL A 117 -4.52 11.82 -4.22
C VAL A 117 -5.36 13.09 -4.28
N ALA A 118 -6.48 13.08 -3.56
CA ALA A 118 -7.45 14.18 -3.51
C ALA A 118 -6.96 15.32 -2.61
#